data_AF-U3P7Z9-F1
#
_entry.id   AF-U3P7Z9-F1
#
_cell.length_a   1.000
_cell.length_b   1.000
_cell.length_c   1.000
_cell.angle_alpha   90.00
_cell.angle_beta   90.00
_cell.angle_gamma   90.00
#
_symmetry.space_group_name_H-M   'P 1'
#
loop_
_entity.id
_entity.type
_entity.pdbx_description
1 polymer ?
#
loop_
_entity_poly.entity_id
_entity_poly.type
_entity_poly.pdbx_seq_one_letter_code
_entity_poly.pdbx_strand_id
1 'polypeptide(L)'
;MAATWGRPRKTQGEQTLDVEAVHAIAPAARILYVGATNCLGGVDLALSKVLDNKLANIVSNSYSSTEYDSRHDFKREVNLQLQAIGEGIGLYYANGDDGDNSLILGHPSANFSDSSPWVTAVGGTSLAIDKNGRRSWETGWGDQADLIVKNAQGGLEFDSPLPGPAEGFFGGAGGGPSAVFTEPDYQRGVVPQSLSEGLRVSSDIAALADPFIGFQVGLRPIINDDTLETGGYTTSVTGGTSLATPIVAAHIALAQQATGTAVGFANPALYALNRVLPGAFQDILPQQNPPQAVVRTNPLTGHTFFVTFDQDLGLKTAKGYDPVTGLGSVSLDLLKRVAGSH
;
A
#
# COMPACT_ATOMS: atom_id res chain seq x y z
N MET A 1 5.04 1.23 11.62
CA MET A 1 4.21 0.69 12.71
C MET A 1 3.49 -0.47 12.10
N ALA A 2 3.75 -1.67 12.59
CA ALA A 2 3.10 -2.89 12.12
C ALA A 2 2.13 -3.38 13.17
N ALA A 3 0.91 -3.71 12.76
CA ALA A 3 -0.07 -4.34 13.62
C ALA A 3 -0.82 -5.42 12.83
N THR A 4 -0.56 -6.68 13.16
CA THR A 4 -1.25 -7.83 12.58
C THR A 4 -1.82 -8.70 13.68
N TRP A 5 -3.01 -9.28 13.44
CA TRP A 5 -3.69 -10.13 14.42
C TRP A 5 -2.89 -11.41 14.68
N GLY A 6 -2.36 -11.60 15.90
CA GLY A 6 -1.86 -12.90 16.32
C GLY A 6 -0.62 -12.87 17.23
N ARG A 7 -0.02 -14.05 17.38
CA ARG A 7 1.22 -14.26 18.14
C ARG A 7 2.45 -13.80 17.32
N PRO A 8 3.61 -13.56 17.95
CA PRO A 8 4.81 -13.00 17.32
C PRO A 8 5.22 -13.64 15.98
N ARG A 9 5.08 -14.96 15.83
CA ARG A 9 5.39 -15.66 14.58
C ARG A 9 4.58 -15.15 13.39
N LYS A 10 3.29 -14.87 13.59
CA LYS A 10 2.41 -14.41 12.50
C LYS A 10 2.73 -12.97 12.09
N THR A 11 3.20 -12.15 13.03
CA THR A 11 3.45 -10.73 12.80
C THR A 11 4.87 -10.42 12.33
N GLN A 12 5.81 -11.37 12.50
CA GLN A 12 7.22 -11.16 12.22
C GLN A 12 7.51 -10.77 10.77
N GLY A 13 6.80 -11.36 9.79
CA GLY A 13 6.99 -11.05 8.38
C GLY A 13 6.75 -9.57 8.09
N GLU A 14 5.62 -9.05 8.57
CA GLU A 14 5.23 -7.64 8.45
C GLU A 14 6.24 -6.69 9.10
N GLN A 15 6.63 -6.99 10.33
CA GLN A 15 7.58 -6.17 11.09
C GLN A 15 8.95 -6.11 10.42
N THR A 16 9.37 -7.21 9.82
CA THR A 16 10.63 -7.30 9.09
C THR A 16 10.54 -6.53 7.78
N LEU A 17 9.46 -6.72 7.01
CA LEU A 17 9.19 -6.00 5.76
C LEU A 17 9.25 -4.49 5.95
N ASP A 18 8.51 -3.97 6.93
CA ASP A 18 8.47 -2.54 7.26
C ASP A 18 9.87 -1.95 7.45
N VAL A 19 10.67 -2.58 8.31
CA VAL A 19 12.00 -2.08 8.70
C VAL A 19 13.01 -2.25 7.57
N GLU A 20 13.03 -3.40 6.90
CA GLU A 20 13.96 -3.67 5.81
C GLU A 20 13.68 -2.78 4.60
N ALA A 21 12.41 -2.54 4.25
CA ALA A 21 12.04 -1.65 3.15
C ALA A 21 12.51 -0.21 3.39
N VAL A 22 12.29 0.33 4.59
CA VAL A 22 12.80 1.66 4.94
C VAL A 22 14.32 1.68 4.93
N HIS A 23 14.98 0.69 5.53
CA HIS A 23 16.43 0.65 5.60
C HIS A 23 17.10 0.49 4.23
N ALA A 24 16.52 -0.29 3.32
CA ALA A 24 17.05 -0.48 1.98
C ALA A 24 17.06 0.81 1.15
N ILE A 25 16.04 1.66 1.32
CA ILE A 25 15.91 2.93 0.58
C ILE A 25 16.63 4.08 1.29
N ALA A 26 16.51 4.15 2.61
CA ALA A 26 17.07 5.22 3.43
C ALA A 26 17.96 4.63 4.56
N PRO A 27 19.14 4.08 4.22
CA PRO A 27 19.96 3.32 5.18
C PRO A 27 20.51 4.15 6.34
N ALA A 28 20.61 5.46 6.16
CA ALA A 28 21.04 6.40 7.20
C ALA A 28 19.89 6.96 8.05
N ALA A 29 18.63 6.63 7.73
CA ALA A 29 17.49 7.08 8.52
C ALA A 29 17.49 6.41 9.91
N ARG A 30 17.12 7.17 10.94
CA ARG A 30 16.90 6.62 12.27
C ARG A 30 15.53 5.95 12.31
N ILE A 31 15.51 4.62 12.23
CA ILE A 31 14.27 3.84 12.20
C ILE A 31 13.83 3.52 13.63
N LEU A 32 12.60 3.91 13.99
CA LEU A 32 11.95 3.53 15.23
C LEU A 32 10.84 2.54 14.92
N TYR A 33 11.04 1.28 15.29
CA TYR A 33 9.97 0.29 15.28
C TYR A 33 9.10 0.46 16.53
N VAL A 34 7.79 0.57 16.35
CA VAL A 34 6.79 0.63 17.42
C VAL A 34 5.76 -0.46 17.16
N GLY A 35 5.74 -1.46 18.04
CA GLY A 35 4.73 -2.52 18.05
C GLY A 35 3.57 -2.18 18.98
N ALA A 36 2.37 -2.57 18.58
CA ALA A 36 1.15 -2.45 19.37
C ALA A 36 0.83 -3.76 20.10
N THR A 37 0.06 -3.69 21.20
CA THR A 37 -0.38 -4.88 21.94
C THR A 37 -1.50 -5.65 21.25
N ASN A 38 -2.25 -4.99 20.36
CA ASN A 38 -3.32 -5.55 19.53
C ASN A 38 -3.69 -4.55 18.41
N CYS A 39 -4.49 -4.99 17.44
CA CYS A 39 -4.99 -4.18 16.32
C CYS A 39 -6.27 -3.38 16.66
N LEU A 40 -6.67 -3.32 17.93
CA LEU A 40 -7.77 -2.48 18.42
C LEU A 40 -7.17 -1.22 19.06
N GLY A 41 -7.62 -0.81 20.24
CA GLY A 41 -7.04 0.36 20.94
C GLY A 41 -5.53 0.27 21.25
N GLY A 42 -4.89 -0.88 21.07
CA GLY A 42 -3.43 -1.02 21.19
C GLY A 42 -2.65 -0.20 20.16
N VAL A 43 -3.14 -0.10 18.91
CA VAL A 43 -2.50 0.73 17.88
C VAL A 43 -2.67 2.22 18.18
N ASP A 44 -3.86 2.63 18.64
CA ASP A 44 -4.14 4.01 19.08
C ASP A 44 -3.15 4.44 20.19
N LEU A 45 -2.94 3.57 21.19
CA LEU A 45 -2.03 3.84 22.30
C LEU A 45 -0.57 3.93 21.83
N ALA A 46 -0.17 3.06 20.90
CA ALA A 46 1.17 3.08 20.33
C ALA A 46 1.40 4.38 19.53
N LEU A 47 0.41 4.81 18.73
CA LEU A 47 0.47 6.06 17.98
C LEU A 47 0.50 7.28 18.93
N SER A 48 -0.40 7.34 19.91
CA SER A 48 -0.40 8.39 20.95
C SER A 48 0.96 8.52 21.62
N LYS A 49 1.61 7.41 21.98
CA LYS A 49 2.95 7.45 22.56
C LYS A 49 3.99 8.07 21.62
N VAL A 50 3.92 7.77 20.31
CA VAL A 50 4.79 8.38 19.30
C VAL A 50 4.57 9.88 19.21
N LEU A 51 3.31 10.32 19.17
CA LEU A 51 2.93 11.73 19.05
C LEU A 51 3.29 12.52 20.32
N ASP A 52 2.79 12.09 21.49
CA ASP A 52 2.95 12.80 22.76
C ASP A 52 4.42 12.99 23.17
N ASN A 53 5.30 12.08 22.74
CA ASN A 53 6.74 12.13 23.03
C ASN A 53 7.58 12.57 21.81
N LYS A 54 6.95 12.92 20.69
CA LYS A 54 7.59 13.36 19.44
C LYS A 54 8.71 12.43 18.99
N LEU A 55 8.45 11.13 19.04
CA LEU A 55 9.48 10.12 18.77
C LEU A 55 9.86 10.03 17.29
N ALA A 56 8.95 10.44 16.40
CA ALA A 56 9.11 10.47 14.96
C ALA A 56 8.30 11.63 14.34
N ASN A 57 8.72 12.10 13.16
CA ASN A 57 7.99 13.07 12.34
C ASN A 57 7.41 12.47 11.04
N ILE A 58 7.70 11.19 10.79
CA ILE A 58 7.14 10.38 9.71
C ILE A 58 6.70 9.07 10.36
N VAL A 59 5.44 8.69 10.18
CA VAL A 59 4.90 7.42 10.67
C VAL A 59 4.29 6.67 9.49
N SER A 60 4.90 5.53 9.16
CA SER A 60 4.34 4.53 8.25
C SER A 60 3.49 3.56 9.07
N ASN A 61 2.26 3.28 8.64
CA ASN A 61 1.32 2.38 9.28
C ASN A 61 0.87 1.31 8.27
N SER A 62 1.29 0.08 8.49
CA SER A 62 0.99 -1.07 7.63
C SER A 62 -0.11 -1.92 8.26
N TYR A 63 -1.25 -1.28 8.51
CA TYR A 63 -2.45 -1.92 9.04
C TYR A 63 -3.69 -1.14 8.61
N SER A 64 -4.78 -1.87 8.39
CA SER A 64 -6.10 -1.32 8.13
C SER A 64 -7.17 -2.36 8.47
N SER A 65 -8.42 -1.91 8.53
CA SER A 65 -9.61 -2.74 8.64
C SER A 65 -10.70 -2.17 7.74
N THR A 66 -11.73 -2.95 7.43
CA THR A 66 -12.84 -2.42 6.62
C THR A 66 -13.45 -1.19 7.30
N GLU A 67 -13.79 -0.16 6.53
CA GLU A 67 -14.36 1.05 7.09
C GLU A 67 -15.70 0.75 7.80
N TYR A 68 -16.45 -0.24 7.32
CA TYR A 68 -17.68 -0.69 7.93
C TYR A 68 -17.48 -1.20 9.38
N ASP A 69 -16.50 -2.07 9.60
CA ASP A 69 -16.24 -2.64 10.93
C ASP A 69 -15.66 -1.60 11.90
N SER A 70 -15.00 -0.58 11.35
CA SER A 70 -14.26 0.43 12.12
C SER A 70 -15.12 1.60 12.64
N ARG A 71 -16.43 1.61 12.35
CA ARG A 71 -17.34 2.73 12.65
C ARG A 71 -17.38 3.19 14.11
N HIS A 72 -17.09 2.29 15.04
CA HIS A 72 -17.12 2.58 16.47
C HIS A 72 -15.88 3.34 16.96
N ASP A 73 -14.80 3.37 16.16
CA ASP A 73 -13.46 3.76 16.60
C ASP A 73 -12.91 5.02 15.89
N PHE A 74 -13.57 5.51 14.84
CA PHE A 74 -13.12 6.66 14.05
C PHE A 74 -12.73 7.87 14.87
N LYS A 75 -13.52 8.25 15.87
CA LYS A 75 -13.26 9.48 16.64
C LYS A 75 -11.93 9.45 17.38
N ARG A 76 -11.50 8.28 17.87
CA ARG A 76 -10.25 8.18 18.62
C ARG A 76 -9.06 8.37 17.69
N GLU A 77 -9.04 7.61 16.60
CA GLU A 77 -7.93 7.69 15.68
C GLU A 77 -7.90 9.02 14.91
N VAL A 78 -9.06 9.56 14.50
CA VAL A 78 -9.13 10.90 13.88
C VAL A 78 -8.57 11.98 14.80
N ASN A 79 -8.79 11.91 16.11
CA ASN A 79 -8.19 12.87 17.04
C ASN A 79 -6.66 12.77 17.07
N LEU A 80 -6.09 11.55 16.99
CA LEU A 80 -4.65 11.34 16.89
C LEU A 80 -4.09 11.85 15.56
N GLN A 81 -4.82 11.64 14.46
CA GLN A 81 -4.45 12.15 13.15
C GLN A 81 -4.45 13.69 13.14
N LEU A 82 -5.46 14.32 13.71
CA LEU A 82 -5.51 15.79 13.87
C LEU A 82 -4.37 16.31 14.77
N GLN A 83 -4.02 15.60 15.84
CA GLN A 83 -2.85 15.91 16.65
C GLN A 83 -1.57 15.82 15.82
N ALA A 84 -1.36 14.75 15.06
CA ALA A 84 -0.20 14.58 14.19
C ALA A 84 -0.06 15.73 13.19
N ILE A 85 -1.17 16.14 12.54
CA ILE A 85 -1.19 17.32 11.67
C ILE A 85 -0.75 18.57 12.41
N GLY A 86 -1.32 18.84 13.59
CA GLY A 86 -0.99 20.01 14.42
C GLY A 86 0.46 20.01 14.91
N GLU A 87 1.08 18.84 15.04
CA GLU A 87 2.48 18.67 15.44
C GLU A 87 3.46 18.58 14.26
N GLY A 88 2.97 18.63 13.01
CA GLY A 88 3.79 18.52 11.81
C GLY A 88 4.34 17.12 11.55
N ILE A 89 3.64 16.09 12.04
CA ILE A 89 3.98 14.67 11.87
C ILE A 89 3.18 14.10 10.70
N GLY A 90 3.87 13.55 9.69
CA GLY A 90 3.23 12.92 8.54
C GLY A 90 2.81 11.49 8.85
N LEU A 91 1.54 11.17 8.58
CA LEU A 91 0.98 9.83 8.73
C LEU A 91 0.66 9.22 7.38
N TYR A 92 1.22 8.04 7.12
CA TYR A 92 1.06 7.28 5.88
C TYR A 92 0.46 5.91 6.20
N TYR A 93 -0.65 5.55 5.55
CA TYR A 93 -1.37 4.31 5.81
C TYR A 93 -1.49 3.45 4.56
N ALA A 94 -1.21 2.16 4.71
CA ALA A 94 -1.51 1.15 3.71
C ALA A 94 -3.03 1.10 3.49
N ASN A 95 -3.48 1.10 2.24
CA ASN A 95 -4.91 1.12 1.94
C ASN A 95 -5.54 -0.28 1.79
N GLY A 96 -4.75 -1.34 1.94
CA GLY A 96 -5.22 -2.73 1.99
C GLY A 96 -4.81 -3.56 0.77
N ASP A 97 -5.01 -4.86 0.88
CA ASP A 97 -4.45 -5.87 -0.03
C ASP A 97 -5.55 -6.76 -0.67
N ASP A 98 -6.81 -6.47 -0.38
CA ASP A 98 -7.99 -7.25 -0.77
C ASP A 98 -8.85 -6.53 -1.85
N GLY A 99 -8.23 -5.63 -2.63
CA GLY A 99 -8.93 -4.80 -3.62
C GLY A 99 -10.02 -3.94 -2.98
N ASP A 100 -11.20 -3.86 -3.60
CA ASP A 100 -12.36 -3.15 -3.04
C ASP A 100 -13.10 -3.88 -1.91
N ASN A 101 -12.53 -4.96 -1.34
CA ASN A 101 -13.14 -5.81 -0.31
C ASN A 101 -14.41 -6.60 -0.74
N SER A 102 -14.79 -6.60 -2.02
CA SER A 102 -16.03 -7.26 -2.46
C SER A 102 -16.08 -8.76 -2.19
N LEU A 103 -14.94 -9.47 -2.23
CA LEU A 103 -14.90 -10.90 -1.91
C LEU A 103 -15.14 -11.19 -0.43
N ILE A 104 -14.79 -10.25 0.45
CA ILE A 104 -14.92 -10.41 1.90
C ILE A 104 -16.30 -9.96 2.38
N LEU A 105 -16.80 -8.84 1.85
CA LEU A 105 -18.03 -8.18 2.32
C LEU A 105 -19.26 -8.46 1.45
N GLY A 106 -19.07 -8.96 0.22
CA GLY A 106 -20.12 -9.09 -0.78
C GLY A 106 -20.52 -7.77 -1.45
N HIS A 107 -19.82 -6.68 -1.14
CA HIS A 107 -19.97 -5.37 -1.78
C HIS A 107 -18.66 -4.56 -1.67
N PRO A 108 -18.43 -3.57 -2.54
CA PRO A 108 -17.28 -2.69 -2.44
C PRO A 108 -17.28 -1.88 -1.13
N SER A 109 -16.11 -1.71 -0.52
CA SER A 109 -15.89 -0.86 0.65
C SER A 109 -14.44 -0.38 0.68
N ALA A 110 -14.24 0.91 0.99
CA ALA A 110 -12.93 1.39 1.43
C ALA A 110 -12.52 0.76 2.78
N ASN A 111 -11.24 0.84 3.08
CA ASN A 111 -10.68 0.54 4.39
C ASN A 111 -10.59 1.80 5.26
N PHE A 112 -10.37 1.59 6.55
CA PHE A 112 -9.99 2.59 7.53
C PHE A 112 -8.68 2.10 8.16
N SER A 113 -7.68 2.93 8.42
CA SER A 113 -7.66 4.38 8.67
C SER A 113 -7.32 5.24 7.45
N ASP A 114 -6.98 4.61 6.34
CA ASP A 114 -6.58 5.25 5.09
C ASP A 114 -7.70 6.08 4.45
N SER A 115 -8.98 5.72 4.64
CA SER A 115 -10.11 6.55 4.19
C SER A 115 -10.26 7.88 4.93
N SER A 116 -9.54 8.09 6.04
CA SER A 116 -9.56 9.36 6.76
C SER A 116 -8.95 10.49 5.91
N PRO A 117 -9.57 11.69 5.86
CA PRO A 117 -9.05 12.83 5.11
C PRO A 117 -7.83 13.50 5.78
N TRP A 118 -7.33 12.94 6.88
CA TRP A 118 -6.25 13.51 7.70
C TRP A 118 -4.96 12.69 7.64
N VAL A 119 -4.88 11.72 6.73
CA VAL A 119 -3.72 10.87 6.49
C VAL A 119 -3.44 10.76 5.00
N THR A 120 -2.22 10.36 4.64
CA THR A 120 -1.90 10.00 3.26
C THR A 120 -2.12 8.51 3.07
N ALA A 121 -3.13 8.13 2.27
CA ALA A 121 -3.37 6.75 1.88
C ALA A 121 -2.42 6.32 0.76
N VAL A 122 -1.79 5.16 0.95
CA VAL A 122 -0.78 4.60 0.04
C VAL A 122 -1.34 3.34 -0.63
N GLY A 123 -1.58 3.46 -1.94
CA GLY A 123 -1.95 2.37 -2.82
C GLY A 123 -0.75 1.61 -3.37
N GLY A 124 -1.01 0.70 -4.31
CA GLY A 124 -0.04 -0.29 -4.76
C GLY A 124 0.17 -0.32 -6.28
N THR A 125 1.41 -0.55 -6.69
CA THR A 125 1.80 -0.81 -8.08
C THR A 125 2.53 -2.15 -8.24
N SER A 126 2.46 -2.68 -9.45
CA SER A 126 3.35 -3.73 -9.95
C SER A 126 4.44 -3.06 -10.79
N LEU A 127 5.71 -3.11 -10.34
CA LEU A 127 6.83 -2.40 -10.98
C LEU A 127 7.90 -3.37 -11.47
N ALA A 128 8.17 -3.38 -12.78
CA ALA A 128 9.30 -4.10 -13.35
C ALA A 128 10.48 -3.18 -13.65
N ILE A 129 11.67 -3.73 -13.44
CA ILE A 129 12.94 -3.10 -13.82
C ILE A 129 13.64 -3.90 -14.91
N ASP A 130 14.36 -3.21 -15.78
CA ASP A 130 15.22 -3.83 -16.78
C ASP A 130 16.55 -4.30 -16.16
N LYS A 131 17.36 -4.97 -16.97
CA LYS A 131 18.70 -5.45 -16.58
C LYS A 131 19.68 -4.34 -16.15
N ASN A 132 19.37 -3.07 -16.42
CA ASN A 132 20.16 -1.91 -16.04
C ASN A 132 19.61 -1.22 -14.78
N GLY A 133 18.57 -1.79 -14.14
CA GLY A 133 17.91 -1.20 -12.98
C GLY A 133 16.99 -0.01 -13.32
N ARG A 134 16.59 0.15 -14.58
CA ARG A 134 15.63 1.21 -14.99
C ARG A 134 14.22 0.66 -14.95
N ARG A 135 13.25 1.49 -14.52
CA ARG A 135 11.81 1.19 -14.65
C ARG A 135 11.50 0.84 -16.11
N SER A 136 11.00 -0.36 -16.34
CA SER A 136 10.61 -0.86 -17.66
C SER A 136 9.12 -0.61 -17.91
N TRP A 137 8.29 -0.99 -16.96
CA TRP A 137 6.85 -0.76 -16.97
C TRP A 137 6.35 -0.74 -15.53
N GLU A 138 5.17 -0.15 -15.33
CA GLU A 138 4.48 -0.12 -14.05
C GLU A 138 2.97 -0.17 -14.31
N THR A 139 2.25 -0.94 -13.50
CA THR A 139 0.79 -1.09 -13.58
C THR A 139 0.18 -0.90 -12.20
N GLY A 140 -1.16 -0.79 -12.12
CA GLY A 140 -1.85 -0.94 -10.83
C GLY A 140 -1.58 -2.33 -10.27
N TRP A 141 -1.50 -2.44 -8.95
CA TRP A 141 -1.40 -3.74 -8.30
C TRP A 141 -2.78 -4.39 -8.21
N GLY A 142 -2.91 -5.55 -8.87
CA GLY A 142 -4.08 -6.40 -8.86
C GLY A 142 -3.72 -7.69 -9.59
N ASP A 143 -3.73 -8.81 -8.88
CA ASP A 143 -3.19 -10.08 -9.33
C ASP A 143 -4.30 -11.09 -9.56
N GLN A 144 -4.60 -11.35 -10.82
CA GLN A 144 -5.60 -12.35 -11.22
C GLN A 144 -4.88 -13.57 -11.79
N ALA A 145 -4.98 -14.68 -11.07
CA ALA A 145 -4.33 -15.93 -11.43
C ALA A 145 -5.30 -16.86 -12.18
N ASP A 146 -4.74 -17.56 -13.17
CA ASP A 146 -5.36 -18.75 -13.74
C ASP A 146 -4.37 -19.92 -13.75
N LEU A 147 -4.87 -21.14 -13.61
CA LEU A 147 -4.05 -22.34 -13.57
C LEU A 147 -3.61 -22.72 -14.99
N ILE A 148 -2.34 -23.09 -15.16
CA ILE A 148 -1.85 -23.70 -16.40
C ILE A 148 -1.97 -25.23 -16.23
N VAL A 149 -2.83 -25.83 -17.04
CA VAL A 149 -3.17 -27.26 -17.03
C VAL A 149 -2.69 -27.96 -18.29
N LYS A 150 -2.74 -29.30 -18.28
CA LYS A 150 -2.50 -30.10 -19.49
C LYS A 150 -3.82 -30.46 -20.15
N ASN A 151 -3.92 -30.17 -21.43
CA ASN A 151 -5.06 -30.58 -22.24
C ASN A 151 -5.03 -32.10 -22.55
N ALA A 152 -6.10 -32.61 -23.17
CA ALA A 152 -6.24 -34.02 -23.50
C ALA A 152 -5.13 -34.57 -24.43
N GLN A 153 -4.45 -33.70 -25.18
CA GLN A 153 -3.35 -34.03 -26.08
C GLN A 153 -1.96 -33.84 -25.43
N GLY A 154 -1.92 -33.44 -24.16
CA GLY A 154 -0.68 -33.22 -23.40
C GLY A 154 -0.01 -31.86 -23.61
N GLY A 155 -0.65 -30.94 -24.36
CA GLY A 155 -0.24 -29.54 -24.48
C GLY A 155 -0.64 -28.72 -23.26
N LEU A 156 -0.02 -27.56 -23.05
CA LEU A 156 -0.39 -26.64 -21.98
C LEU A 156 -1.52 -25.71 -22.42
N GLU A 157 -2.49 -25.49 -21.55
CA GLU A 157 -3.57 -24.51 -21.72
C GLU A 157 -3.91 -23.83 -20.39
N PHE A 158 -4.64 -22.73 -20.48
CA PHE A 158 -5.26 -22.07 -19.33
C PHE A 158 -6.52 -22.84 -18.93
N ASP A 159 -6.74 -23.03 -17.63
CA ASP A 159 -7.92 -23.72 -17.09
C ASP A 159 -9.20 -22.91 -17.37
N SER A 160 -9.09 -21.58 -17.41
CA SER A 160 -10.17 -20.65 -17.74
C SER A 160 -9.73 -19.60 -18.78
N PRO A 161 -10.67 -18.91 -19.45
CA PRO A 161 -10.33 -17.74 -20.24
C PRO A 161 -9.64 -16.67 -19.38
N LEU A 162 -8.53 -16.11 -19.90
CA LEU A 162 -7.83 -15.02 -19.22
C LEU A 162 -8.76 -13.80 -19.01
N PRO A 163 -8.62 -13.09 -17.88
CA PRO A 163 -7.51 -13.17 -16.92
C PRO A 163 -7.59 -14.32 -15.90
N GLY A 164 -8.70 -15.06 -15.87
CA GLY A 164 -8.97 -16.12 -14.89
C GLY A 164 -10.34 -15.94 -14.22
N PRO A 165 -10.78 -16.91 -13.41
CA PRO A 165 -12.04 -16.83 -12.68
C PRO A 165 -11.93 -15.87 -11.49
N ALA A 166 -13.01 -15.27 -10.99
CA ALA A 166 -12.94 -14.31 -9.86
C ALA A 166 -12.29 -14.91 -8.60
N GLU A 167 -12.43 -16.21 -8.40
CA GLU A 167 -11.80 -17.00 -7.33
C GLU A 167 -10.26 -17.07 -7.46
N GLY A 168 -9.72 -16.70 -8.63
CA GLY A 168 -8.30 -16.57 -8.89
C GLY A 168 -7.71 -15.21 -8.50
N PHE A 169 -8.51 -14.27 -7.98
CA PHE A 169 -8.01 -13.01 -7.44
C PHE A 169 -7.12 -13.31 -6.22
N PHE A 170 -5.84 -13.00 -6.34
CA PHE A 170 -4.84 -13.29 -5.33
C PHE A 170 -4.68 -12.14 -4.33
N GLY A 171 -4.86 -10.90 -4.80
CA GLY A 171 -4.73 -9.67 -4.01
C GLY A 171 -4.56 -8.47 -4.93
N GLY A 172 -4.76 -7.27 -4.37
CA GLY A 172 -4.69 -6.02 -5.11
C GLY A 172 -4.73 -4.83 -4.18
N ALA A 173 -4.31 -3.67 -4.65
CA ALA A 173 -4.32 -2.46 -3.84
C ALA A 173 -5.76 -2.13 -3.42
N GLY A 174 -5.94 -1.78 -2.15
CA GLY A 174 -7.23 -1.29 -1.69
C GLY A 174 -7.60 0.06 -2.30
N GLY A 175 -8.80 0.55 -2.02
CA GLY A 175 -9.21 1.87 -2.47
C GLY A 175 -10.71 2.07 -2.56
N GLY A 176 -11.10 3.17 -3.20
CA GLY A 176 -12.49 3.54 -3.42
C GLY A 176 -13.01 4.63 -2.47
N PRO A 177 -14.27 5.05 -2.67
CA PRO A 177 -14.89 6.09 -1.85
C PRO A 177 -15.18 5.58 -0.44
N SER A 178 -14.89 6.44 0.54
CA SER A 178 -15.36 6.32 1.92
C SER A 178 -16.88 6.38 1.95
N ALA A 179 -17.50 5.59 2.81
CA ALA A 179 -18.92 5.67 3.16
C ALA A 179 -19.21 6.70 4.27
N VAL A 180 -18.19 7.38 4.80
CA VAL A 180 -18.26 8.15 6.06
C VAL A 180 -17.72 9.56 5.91
N PHE A 181 -16.53 9.71 5.33
CA PHE A 181 -15.82 10.97 5.24
C PHE A 181 -16.18 11.72 3.96
N THR A 182 -16.64 12.96 4.12
CA THR A 182 -16.90 13.86 3.00
C THR A 182 -15.62 14.17 2.22
N GLU A 183 -15.76 14.45 0.94
CA GLU A 183 -14.64 14.81 0.07
C GLU A 183 -13.90 16.03 0.62
N PRO A 184 -12.61 15.90 0.97
CA PRO A 184 -11.84 17.00 1.50
C PRO A 184 -11.53 18.02 0.41
N ASP A 185 -11.36 19.28 0.81
CA ASP A 185 -11.08 20.41 -0.08
C ASP A 185 -9.91 20.17 -1.04
N TYR A 186 -8.89 19.45 -0.58
CA TYR A 186 -7.71 19.15 -1.39
C TYR A 186 -8.02 18.14 -2.51
N GLN A 187 -9.04 17.27 -2.40
CA GLN A 187 -9.46 16.34 -3.45
C GLN A 187 -10.36 16.99 -4.50
N ARG A 188 -11.13 18.01 -4.10
CA ARG A 188 -12.10 18.67 -5.00
C ARG A 188 -11.45 19.21 -6.27
N GLY A 189 -12.02 18.82 -7.41
CA GLY A 189 -11.56 19.20 -8.74
C GLY A 189 -10.34 18.42 -9.24
N VAL A 190 -9.83 17.45 -8.45
CA VAL A 190 -8.80 16.50 -8.88
C VAL A 190 -9.38 15.09 -8.96
N VAL A 191 -10.11 14.67 -7.93
CA VAL A 191 -10.82 13.38 -7.94
C VAL A 191 -12.08 13.50 -8.81
N PRO A 192 -12.31 12.59 -9.77
CA PRO A 192 -13.53 12.59 -10.57
C PRO A 192 -14.80 12.47 -9.72
N GLN A 193 -15.81 13.30 -9.99
CA GLN A 193 -17.09 13.25 -9.27
C GLN A 193 -17.82 11.90 -9.39
N SER A 194 -17.60 11.18 -10.49
CA SER A 194 -18.13 9.82 -10.70
C SER A 194 -17.48 8.76 -9.82
N LEU A 195 -16.35 9.09 -9.17
CA LEU A 195 -15.70 8.25 -8.18
C LEU A 195 -15.98 8.74 -6.76
N SER A 196 -15.90 10.06 -6.53
CA SER A 196 -16.07 10.62 -5.18
C SER A 196 -17.51 10.60 -4.72
N GLU A 197 -18.45 10.97 -5.59
CA GLU A 197 -19.83 11.27 -5.20
C GLU A 197 -19.94 12.22 -3.97
N GLY A 198 -18.91 13.08 -3.78
CA GLY A 198 -18.80 13.98 -2.62
C GLY A 198 -18.18 13.36 -1.37
N LEU A 199 -17.53 12.20 -1.47
CA LEU A 199 -16.85 11.47 -0.40
C LEU A 199 -15.33 11.41 -0.64
N ARG A 200 -14.54 11.20 0.42
CA ARG A 200 -13.09 10.96 0.30
C ARG A 200 -12.87 9.68 -0.50
N VAL A 201 -12.01 9.71 -1.51
CA VAL A 201 -11.62 8.49 -2.27
C VAL A 201 -10.19 8.11 -1.94
N SER A 202 -9.92 6.87 -1.53
CA SER A 202 -8.58 6.30 -1.33
C SER A 202 -8.11 5.59 -2.62
N SER A 203 -6.82 5.52 -2.96
CA SER A 203 -5.61 6.10 -2.32
C SER A 203 -5.26 7.53 -2.73
N ASP A 204 -4.29 8.17 -2.05
CA ASP A 204 -3.75 9.47 -2.47
C ASP A 204 -2.54 9.34 -3.42
N ILE A 205 -1.66 8.36 -3.18
CA ILE A 205 -0.43 8.07 -3.96
C ILE A 205 -0.13 6.57 -3.90
N ALA A 206 0.78 6.06 -4.74
CA ALA A 206 1.16 4.65 -4.71
C ALA A 206 2.67 4.39 -4.79
N ALA A 207 3.05 3.16 -4.45
CA ALA A 207 4.40 2.61 -4.64
C ALA A 207 4.33 1.09 -4.86
N LEU A 208 5.48 0.45 -5.09
CA LEU A 208 5.56 -1.01 -5.31
C LEU A 208 4.88 -1.78 -4.16
N ALA A 209 3.93 -2.63 -4.52
CA ALA A 209 3.16 -3.47 -3.60
C ALA A 209 3.02 -4.93 -4.07
N ASP A 210 3.18 -5.23 -5.35
CA ASP A 210 2.92 -6.58 -5.87
C ASP A 210 3.86 -7.66 -5.26
N PRO A 211 3.33 -8.74 -4.66
CA PRO A 211 4.14 -9.80 -4.04
C PRO A 211 4.77 -10.77 -5.05
N PHE A 212 4.27 -10.88 -6.28
CA PHE A 212 4.86 -11.73 -7.31
C PHE A 212 6.13 -11.17 -7.91
N ILE A 213 6.28 -9.84 -7.93
CA ILE A 213 7.49 -9.13 -8.38
C ILE A 213 8.03 -8.16 -7.32
N GLY A 214 7.71 -8.44 -6.06
CA GLY A 214 7.92 -7.53 -4.93
C GLY A 214 9.31 -7.51 -4.35
N PHE A 215 9.37 -7.22 -3.06
CA PHE A 215 10.59 -6.98 -2.32
C PHE A 215 11.09 -8.25 -1.63
N GLN A 216 12.39 -8.52 -1.72
CA GLN A 216 13.00 -9.65 -1.03
C GLN A 216 13.34 -9.27 0.41
N VAL A 217 12.73 -9.97 1.36
CA VAL A 217 12.96 -9.83 2.81
C VAL A 217 13.73 -11.05 3.33
N GLY A 218 14.56 -10.84 4.35
CA GLY A 218 15.32 -11.92 4.99
C GLY A 218 15.15 -12.02 6.50
N LEU A 219 14.62 -13.12 7.02
CA LEU A 219 14.38 -13.30 8.46
C LEU A 219 14.77 -14.68 8.99
N ARG A 220 14.88 -14.78 10.31
CA ARG A 220 14.89 -16.07 11.03
C ARG A 220 13.50 -16.32 11.60
N PRO A 221 12.73 -17.27 11.05
CA PRO A 221 11.33 -17.43 11.40
C PRO A 221 11.20 -17.90 12.84
N ILE A 222 10.31 -17.29 13.61
CA ILE A 222 9.93 -17.80 14.93
C ILE A 222 9.29 -19.17 14.74
N ILE A 223 9.82 -20.21 15.39
CA ILE A 223 9.28 -21.56 15.33
C ILE A 223 8.48 -21.93 16.58
N ASN A 224 8.63 -21.16 17.65
CA ASN A 224 7.88 -21.32 18.90
C ASN A 224 7.51 -19.94 19.49
N ASP A 225 6.21 -19.64 19.55
CA ASP A 225 5.71 -18.33 20.03
C ASP A 225 5.91 -18.09 21.53
N ASP A 226 6.00 -19.15 22.35
CA ASP A 226 6.09 -19.00 23.81
C ASP A 226 7.54 -18.74 24.25
N THR A 227 8.51 -19.32 23.54
CA THR A 227 9.95 -19.19 23.82
C THR A 227 10.67 -18.19 22.92
N LEU A 228 10.01 -17.77 21.83
CA LEU A 228 10.59 -16.96 20.75
C LEU A 228 11.80 -17.64 20.07
N GLU A 229 11.89 -18.96 20.14
CA GLU A 229 12.90 -19.72 19.41
C GLU A 229 12.78 -19.47 17.90
N THR A 230 13.92 -19.31 17.22
CA THR A 230 13.97 -19.05 15.78
C THR A 230 14.64 -20.18 15.01
N GLY A 231 14.17 -20.41 13.78
CA GLY A 231 14.78 -21.33 12.84
C GLY A 231 16.00 -20.74 12.10
N GLY A 232 16.42 -21.44 11.05
CA GLY A 232 17.46 -20.95 10.14
C GLY A 232 17.04 -19.69 9.37
N TYR A 233 18.03 -18.91 8.91
CA TYR A 233 17.76 -17.76 8.05
C TYR A 233 17.12 -18.18 6.74
N THR A 234 16.08 -17.46 6.33
CA THR A 234 15.37 -17.66 5.06
C THR A 234 15.14 -16.32 4.39
N THR A 235 14.99 -16.33 3.08
CA THR A 235 14.49 -15.19 2.31
C THR A 235 13.16 -15.51 1.66
N SER A 236 12.35 -14.49 1.45
CA SER A 236 11.07 -14.57 0.73
C SER A 236 10.83 -13.29 -0.03
N VAL A 237 10.17 -13.38 -1.18
CA VAL A 237 9.61 -12.21 -1.86
C VAL A 237 8.24 -11.94 -1.25
N THR A 238 7.97 -10.70 -0.90
CA THR A 238 6.70 -10.25 -0.33
C THR A 238 6.33 -8.88 -0.90
N GLY A 239 5.08 -8.49 -0.67
CA GLY A 239 4.49 -7.26 -1.16
C GLY A 239 3.45 -6.73 -0.18
N GLY A 240 2.29 -6.34 -0.69
CA GLY A 240 1.25 -5.62 0.01
C GLY A 240 1.42 -4.11 -0.11
N THR A 241 0.35 -3.36 0.12
CA THR A 241 0.42 -1.92 0.40
C THR A 241 1.18 -1.66 1.71
N SER A 242 1.33 -2.69 2.55
CA SER A 242 2.35 -2.85 3.58
C SER A 242 3.79 -2.62 3.13
N LEU A 243 4.17 -2.97 1.89
CA LEU A 243 5.47 -2.62 1.31
C LEU A 243 5.46 -1.18 0.77
N ALA A 244 4.39 -0.79 0.10
CA ALA A 244 4.29 0.54 -0.52
C ALA A 244 4.41 1.68 0.52
N THR A 245 3.78 1.52 1.68
CA THR A 245 3.77 2.51 2.77
C THR A 245 5.17 2.86 3.32
N PRO A 246 6.02 1.90 3.74
CA PRO A 246 7.39 2.18 4.16
C PRO A 246 8.26 2.69 3.01
N ILE A 247 8.02 2.27 1.76
CA ILE A 247 8.68 2.87 0.59
C ILE A 247 8.39 4.38 0.52
N VAL A 248 7.11 4.78 0.63
CA VAL A 248 6.71 6.19 0.64
C VAL A 248 7.37 6.93 1.80
N ALA A 249 7.30 6.38 3.02
CA ALA A 249 7.89 7.00 4.21
C ALA A 249 9.41 7.20 4.08
N ALA A 250 10.12 6.23 3.49
CA ALA A 250 11.56 6.35 3.23
C ALA A 250 11.86 7.46 2.21
N HIS A 251 11.07 7.58 1.14
CA HIS A 251 11.22 8.68 0.19
C HIS A 251 10.91 10.05 0.80
N ILE A 252 9.91 10.14 1.69
CA ILE A 252 9.65 11.37 2.44
C ILE A 252 10.84 11.69 3.34
N ALA A 253 11.41 10.72 4.05
CA ALA A 253 12.59 10.94 4.89
C ALA A 253 13.77 11.49 4.08
N LEU A 254 14.03 10.93 2.90
CA LEU A 254 15.06 11.42 1.97
C LEU A 254 14.73 12.82 1.42
N ALA A 255 13.47 13.12 1.11
CA ALA A 255 13.05 14.44 0.69
C ALA A 255 13.27 15.49 1.79
N GLN A 256 12.84 15.21 3.03
CA GLN A 256 13.06 16.08 4.18
C GLN A 256 14.56 16.28 4.46
N GLN A 257 15.38 15.24 4.32
CA GLN A 257 16.83 15.36 4.45
C GLN A 257 17.42 16.28 3.37
N ALA A 258 16.97 16.14 2.13
CA ALA A 258 17.49 16.90 0.99
C ALA A 258 17.06 18.38 1.01
N THR A 259 15.86 18.69 1.53
CA THR A 259 15.33 20.06 1.53
C THR A 259 15.50 20.77 2.87
N GLY A 260 15.69 20.02 3.96
CA GLY A 260 15.67 20.58 5.33
C GLY A 260 14.27 20.90 5.85
N THR A 261 13.21 20.55 5.11
CA THR A 261 11.82 20.90 5.43
C THR A 261 11.05 19.65 5.86
N ALA A 262 10.34 19.73 6.99
CA ALA A 262 9.40 18.67 7.38
C ALA A 262 8.13 18.76 6.53
N VAL A 263 7.69 17.64 5.94
CA VAL A 263 6.49 17.60 5.09
C VAL A 263 5.23 17.61 5.95
N GLY A 264 5.21 16.88 7.06
CA GLY A 264 4.01 16.74 7.89
C GLY A 264 2.85 16.15 7.08
N PHE A 265 1.69 16.81 7.13
CA PHE A 265 0.51 16.38 6.38
C PHE A 265 0.65 16.67 4.87
N ALA A 266 0.94 15.63 4.10
CA ALA A 266 1.34 15.77 2.70
C ALA A 266 0.19 16.07 1.73
N ASN A 267 -1.06 15.67 2.04
CA ASN A 267 -2.14 15.67 1.05
C ASN A 267 -2.43 17.05 0.42
N PRO A 268 -2.58 18.16 1.17
CA PRO A 268 -2.80 19.47 0.57
C PRO A 268 -1.71 19.85 -0.44
N ALA A 269 -0.44 19.56 -0.12
CA ALA A 269 0.70 19.84 -1.00
C ALA A 269 0.73 18.92 -2.22
N LEU A 270 0.47 17.62 -2.05
CA LEU A 270 0.38 16.65 -3.15
C LEU A 270 -0.67 17.07 -4.19
N TYR A 271 -1.89 17.35 -3.72
CA TYR A 271 -2.99 17.74 -4.61
C TYR A 271 -2.83 19.15 -5.18
N ALA A 272 -2.21 20.08 -4.45
CA ALA A 272 -1.84 21.39 -5.01
C ALA A 272 -0.80 21.24 -6.13
N LEU A 273 0.23 20.41 -5.92
CA LEU A 273 1.25 20.12 -6.92
C LEU A 273 0.64 19.48 -8.17
N ASN A 274 -0.31 18.55 -8.02
CA ASN A 274 -0.98 17.94 -9.15
C ASN A 274 -1.76 18.96 -10.00
N ARG A 275 -2.40 19.97 -9.36
CA ARG A 275 -3.11 21.03 -10.09
C ARG A 275 -2.19 21.90 -10.92
N VAL A 276 -0.99 22.21 -10.41
CA VAL A 276 -0.06 23.14 -11.08
C VAL A 276 0.93 22.44 -12.00
N LEU A 277 1.23 21.17 -11.74
CA LEU A 277 2.19 20.35 -12.47
C LEU A 277 1.74 18.88 -12.50
N PRO A 278 0.66 18.55 -13.23
CA PRO A 278 0.12 17.19 -13.27
C PRO A 278 1.15 16.16 -13.77
N GLY A 279 2.05 16.57 -14.67
CA GLY A 279 3.14 15.71 -15.16
C GLY A 279 4.27 15.43 -14.15
N ALA A 280 4.16 15.92 -12.89
CA ALA A 280 5.11 15.57 -11.84
C ALA A 280 4.89 14.16 -11.29
N PHE A 281 3.68 13.65 -11.38
CA PHE A 281 3.32 12.31 -10.94
C PHE A 281 3.54 11.31 -12.06
N GLN A 282 3.96 10.10 -11.70
CA GLN A 282 3.94 8.99 -12.63
C GLN A 282 2.52 8.42 -12.65
N ASP A 283 1.70 8.94 -13.58
CA ASP A 283 0.34 8.46 -13.85
C ASP A 283 0.39 6.98 -14.30
N ILE A 284 -0.35 6.12 -13.61
CA ILE A 284 -0.39 4.68 -13.86
C ILE A 284 -1.64 4.37 -14.68
N LEU A 285 -1.41 4.03 -15.95
CA LEU A 285 -2.49 3.86 -16.90
C LEU A 285 -2.97 2.40 -16.95
N PRO A 286 -4.24 2.18 -17.37
CA PRO A 286 -4.73 0.85 -17.69
C PRO A 286 -3.78 0.09 -18.59
N GLN A 287 -3.63 -1.20 -18.31
CA GLN A 287 -2.84 -2.06 -19.16
C GLN A 287 -3.29 -2.07 -20.62
N GLN A 288 -2.29 -2.25 -21.49
CA GLN A 288 -2.48 -2.43 -22.92
C GLN A 288 -2.48 -3.93 -23.25
N ASN A 289 -2.97 -4.27 -24.44
CA ASN A 289 -2.89 -5.65 -24.95
C ASN A 289 -1.60 -5.85 -25.76
N PRO A 290 -0.84 -6.93 -25.53
CA PRO A 290 -1.06 -7.97 -24.51
C PRO A 290 -0.77 -7.47 -23.09
N PRO A 291 -1.50 -7.96 -22.06
CA PRO A 291 -1.30 -7.54 -20.69
C PRO A 291 0.07 -7.98 -20.15
N GLN A 292 0.58 -7.23 -19.18
CA GLN A 292 1.70 -7.66 -18.35
C GLN A 292 1.25 -8.78 -17.42
N ALA A 293 2.06 -9.83 -17.36
CA ALA A 293 1.75 -11.02 -16.60
C ALA A 293 3.04 -11.76 -16.23
N VAL A 294 2.93 -12.66 -15.26
CA VAL A 294 4.01 -13.57 -14.88
C VAL A 294 3.54 -15.00 -14.79
N VAL A 295 4.45 -15.93 -15.08
CA VAL A 295 4.25 -17.35 -14.79
C VAL A 295 4.94 -17.69 -13.46
N ARG A 296 4.22 -18.37 -12.57
CA ARG A 296 4.70 -18.75 -11.24
C ARG A 296 4.32 -20.18 -10.92
N THR A 297 5.32 -20.97 -10.52
CA THR A 297 5.09 -22.34 -10.05
C THR A 297 5.14 -22.35 -8.53
N ASN A 298 4.06 -22.83 -7.91
CA ASN A 298 4.05 -23.05 -6.47
C ASN A 298 4.94 -24.27 -6.16
N PRO A 299 6.03 -24.10 -5.38
CA PRO A 299 6.98 -25.18 -5.13
C PRO A 299 6.40 -26.29 -4.23
N LEU A 300 5.33 -26.03 -3.47
CA LEU A 300 4.70 -27.00 -2.59
C LEU A 300 3.72 -27.91 -3.35
N THR A 301 2.95 -27.35 -4.28
CA THR A 301 1.93 -28.09 -5.03
C THR A 301 2.38 -28.52 -6.42
N GLY A 302 3.43 -27.89 -6.97
CA GLY A 302 3.85 -28.04 -8.36
C GLY A 302 2.93 -27.36 -9.38
N HIS A 303 1.83 -26.74 -8.94
CA HIS A 303 0.90 -26.04 -9.81
C HIS A 303 1.56 -24.79 -10.39
N THR A 304 1.34 -24.55 -11.67
CA THR A 304 1.88 -23.38 -12.38
C THR A 304 0.73 -22.47 -12.75
N PHE A 305 0.87 -21.19 -12.43
CA PHE A 305 -0.15 -20.16 -12.61
C PHE A 305 0.35 -19.12 -13.60
N PHE A 306 -0.58 -18.61 -14.40
CA PHE A 306 -0.42 -17.38 -15.17
C PHE A 306 -1.12 -16.27 -14.41
N VAL A 307 -0.37 -15.28 -13.94
CA VAL A 307 -0.88 -14.17 -13.13
C VAL A 307 -0.89 -12.93 -14.00
N THR A 308 -2.08 -12.42 -14.30
CA THR A 308 -2.29 -11.18 -15.04
C THR A 308 -2.33 -10.02 -14.05
N PHE A 309 -1.54 -8.98 -14.28
CA PHE A 309 -1.48 -7.80 -13.42
C PHE A 309 -2.62 -6.80 -13.72
N ASP A 310 -2.76 -5.74 -12.92
CA ASP A 310 -3.77 -4.67 -13.04
C ASP A 310 -5.20 -5.22 -13.18
N GLN A 311 -5.45 -6.35 -12.52
CA GLN A 311 -6.76 -6.98 -12.43
C GLN A 311 -7.23 -6.92 -10.98
N ASP A 312 -8.13 -5.98 -10.70
CA ASP A 312 -8.83 -5.88 -9.42
C ASP A 312 -10.27 -6.41 -9.57
N LEU A 313 -10.98 -6.54 -8.45
CA LEU A 313 -12.39 -6.90 -8.41
C LEU A 313 -13.26 -5.79 -9.02
N GLY A 314 -13.10 -4.56 -8.52
CA GLY A 314 -13.92 -3.41 -8.91
C GLY A 314 -13.12 -2.13 -9.15
N LEU A 315 -11.90 -2.05 -8.61
CA LEU A 315 -11.03 -0.90 -8.81
C LEU A 315 -10.37 -0.95 -10.19
N LYS A 316 -10.09 0.23 -10.75
CA LYS A 316 -9.46 0.34 -12.07
C LYS A 316 -8.49 1.50 -12.09
N THR A 317 -7.31 1.28 -12.64
CA THR A 317 -6.43 2.37 -13.05
C THR A 317 -7.12 3.22 -14.12
N ALA A 318 -6.75 4.48 -14.21
CA ALA A 318 -7.30 5.40 -15.20
C ALA A 318 -6.30 6.52 -15.50
N LYS A 319 -6.58 7.32 -16.53
CA LYS A 319 -5.78 8.53 -16.75
C LYS A 319 -6.07 9.56 -15.66
N GLY A 320 -5.02 10.04 -14.99
CA GLY A 320 -5.13 11.01 -13.91
C GLY A 320 -5.40 10.32 -12.58
N TYR A 321 -6.30 10.89 -11.76
CA TYR A 321 -6.63 10.26 -10.49
C TYR A 321 -7.46 8.99 -10.70
N ASP A 322 -7.09 7.91 -10.02
CA ASP A 322 -7.83 6.65 -9.95
C ASP A 322 -7.81 6.05 -8.53
N PRO A 323 -8.73 5.13 -8.18
CA PRO A 323 -8.81 4.59 -6.82
C PRO A 323 -7.77 3.50 -6.51
N VAL A 324 -6.95 3.06 -7.47
CA VAL A 324 -5.90 2.04 -7.27
C VAL A 324 -4.58 2.69 -6.88
N THR A 325 -4.21 3.76 -7.60
CA THR A 325 -2.91 4.42 -7.49
C THR A 325 -2.96 5.89 -7.08
N GLY A 326 -4.17 6.44 -6.92
CA GLY A 326 -4.39 7.82 -6.50
C GLY A 326 -3.89 8.79 -7.56
N LEU A 327 -2.99 9.71 -7.18
CA LEU A 327 -2.32 10.62 -8.10
C LEU A 327 -1.23 9.94 -8.95
N GLY A 328 -0.86 8.69 -8.63
CA GLY A 328 0.17 7.92 -9.31
C GLY A 328 1.33 7.50 -8.41
N SER A 329 2.34 6.86 -9.02
CA SER A 329 3.48 6.32 -8.28
C SER A 329 4.46 7.39 -7.84
N VAL A 330 5.00 7.26 -6.62
CA VAL A 330 5.92 8.26 -6.07
C VAL A 330 7.34 8.11 -6.61
N SER A 331 8.07 9.23 -6.60
CA SER A 331 9.50 9.29 -6.80
C SER A 331 10.14 10.26 -5.81
N LEU A 332 11.46 10.14 -5.60
CA LEU A 332 12.18 11.06 -4.73
C LEU A 332 12.09 12.51 -5.24
N ASP A 333 12.15 12.72 -6.56
CA ASP A 333 12.09 14.07 -7.13
C ASP A 333 10.69 14.69 -6.99
N LEU A 334 9.63 13.89 -7.09
CA LEU A 334 8.28 14.32 -6.75
C LEU A 334 8.22 14.79 -5.29
N LEU A 335 8.69 13.96 -4.35
CA LEU A 335 8.56 14.26 -2.91
C LEU A 335 9.47 15.41 -2.45
N LYS A 336 10.60 15.66 -3.12
CA LYS A 336 11.39 16.89 -2.91
C LYS A 336 10.61 18.15 -3.30
N ARG A 337 9.80 18.10 -4.38
CA ARG A 337 8.94 19.23 -4.78
C ARG A 337 7.82 19.46 -3.77
N VAL A 338 7.23 18.39 -3.25
CA VAL A 338 6.25 18.46 -2.17
C VAL A 338 6.87 19.14 -0.95
N ALA A 339 8.04 18.70 -0.51
CA ALA A 339 8.75 19.31 0.63
C ALA A 339 9.16 20.78 0.40
N GLY A 340 9.45 21.17 -0.85
CA GLY A 340 9.75 22.57 -1.20
C GLY A 340 8.52 23.46 -1.38
N SER A 341 7.31 22.91 -1.26
CA SER A 341 6.04 23.66 -1.33
C SER A 341 5.56 24.15 0.04
N HIS A 342 6.30 23.82 1.12
CA HIS A 342 6.05 24.23 2.49
C HIS A 342 6.90 25.43 2.92
#